data_AF-A0A6B3VVF0-F1
#
_entry.id   AF-A0A6B3VVF0-F1
#
_cell.length_a   1.000
_cell.length_b   1.000
_cell.length_c   1.000
_cell.angle_alpha   90.00
_cell.angle_beta   90.00
_cell.angle_gamma   90.00
#
_symmetry.space_group_name_H-M   'P 1'
#
loop_
_entity.id
_entity.type
_entity.pdbx_description
1 polymer ?
#
loop_
_entity_poly.entity_id
_entity_poly.type
_entity_poly.pdbx_seq_one_letter_code
_entity_poly.pdbx_strand_id
1 'polypeptide(L)'
;MVNVQKNNEAIKIKSTMLRYVLIFLATVGFLIGSLFLIIHGFKFDSKYSLLYIGAGFIFTPFYLYITLWSLPGLIPGKVLFTIVPGENGTVISKKGTVLIKNIRNIDMVRNPLNLINDLVIETFDDKKIKIRTYNLIGDLLYELIVDKYIFPYMTENAKKVWDRKVNLEELSKVAKYERQEQKFD
;
A
#
# COMPACT_ATOMS: atom_id res chain seq x y z
N MET A 1 10.54 -6.73 -5.95
CA MET A 1 10.10 -7.18 -7.29
C MET A 1 8.63 -7.57 -7.26
N VAL A 2 7.77 -6.79 -7.91
CA VAL A 2 6.35 -7.14 -8.11
C VAL A 2 6.24 -8.24 -9.16
N ASN A 3 5.31 -9.18 -8.97
CA ASN A 3 4.90 -10.07 -10.04
C ASN A 3 3.89 -9.33 -10.94
N VAL A 4 4.42 -8.57 -11.89
CA VAL A 4 3.62 -7.88 -12.92
C VAL A 4 3.25 -8.90 -13.98
N GLN A 5 2.03 -9.45 -13.93
CA GLN A 5 1.50 -10.23 -15.03
C GLN A 5 1.03 -9.28 -16.12
N LYS A 6 1.87 -9.10 -17.15
CA LYS A 6 1.55 -8.35 -18.35
C LYS A 6 0.74 -9.27 -19.27
N ASN A 7 -0.59 -9.21 -19.19
CA ASN A 7 -1.47 -9.85 -20.18
C ASN A 7 -1.92 -8.75 -21.14
N ASN A 8 -1.15 -8.60 -22.23
CA ASN A 8 -1.32 -7.78 -23.44
C ASN A 8 -1.93 -6.37 -23.44
N GLU A 9 -2.30 -5.75 -22.31
CA GLU A 9 -2.62 -4.31 -22.21
C GLU A 9 -2.82 -3.89 -20.75
N ALA A 10 -3.19 -4.81 -19.85
CA ALA A 10 -3.49 -4.50 -18.46
C ALA A 10 -2.38 -4.96 -17.49
N ILE A 11 -1.97 -4.05 -16.59
CA ILE A 11 -0.98 -4.25 -15.53
C ILE A 11 -1.72 -4.48 -14.22
N LYS A 12 -1.73 -5.73 -13.75
CA LYS A 12 -2.33 -6.08 -12.46
C LYS A 12 -1.36 -5.79 -11.32
N ILE A 13 -1.74 -4.89 -10.42
CA ILE A 13 -0.93 -4.56 -9.25
C ILE A 13 -1.24 -5.56 -8.13
N LYS A 14 -0.26 -6.42 -7.86
CA LYS A 14 -0.26 -7.40 -6.78
C LYS A 14 0.93 -7.14 -5.86
N SER A 15 0.78 -7.52 -4.60
CA SER A 15 1.87 -7.49 -3.65
C SER A 15 2.79 -8.72 -3.78
N THR A 16 4.00 -8.61 -3.23
CA THR A 16 4.98 -9.70 -3.17
C THR A 16 4.70 -10.62 -1.98
N MET A 17 5.05 -11.90 -2.09
CA MET A 17 4.89 -12.85 -0.97
C MET A 17 5.63 -12.40 0.29
N LEU A 18 6.84 -11.83 0.14
CA LEU A 18 7.59 -11.26 1.26
C LEU A 18 6.77 -10.20 2.01
N ARG A 19 6.06 -9.32 1.30
CA ARG A 19 5.26 -8.28 1.94
C ARG A 19 4.04 -8.85 2.66
N TYR A 20 3.41 -9.90 2.14
CA TYR A 20 2.35 -10.62 2.87
C TYR A 20 2.89 -11.22 4.17
N VAL A 21 4.08 -11.84 4.15
CA VAL A 21 4.73 -12.39 5.36
C VAL A 21 5.02 -11.28 6.37
N LEU A 22 5.59 -10.16 5.93
CA LEU A 22 5.89 -9.03 6.81
C LEU A 22 4.62 -8.45 7.46
N ILE A 23 3.54 -8.26 6.70
CA ILE A 23 2.27 -7.76 7.26
C ILE A 23 1.63 -8.81 8.19
N PHE A 24 1.72 -10.09 7.87
CA PHE A 24 1.25 -11.17 8.75
C PHE A 24 2.00 -11.16 10.09
N LEU A 25 3.34 -11.11 10.05
CA LEU A 25 4.16 -11.03 11.27
C LEU A 25 3.87 -9.75 12.06
N ALA A 26 3.77 -8.60 11.38
CA ALA A 26 3.49 -7.30 11.99
C ALA A 26 2.11 -7.23 12.67
N THR A 27 1.15 -8.05 12.25
CA THR A 27 -0.22 -8.03 12.78
C THR A 27 -0.51 -9.27 13.62
N VAL A 28 -0.72 -10.41 12.97
CA VAL A 28 -1.00 -11.69 13.62
C VAL A 28 0.15 -12.15 14.51
N GLY A 29 1.40 -12.00 14.04
CA GLY A 29 2.57 -12.38 14.82
C GLY A 29 2.69 -11.61 16.14
N PHE A 30 2.55 -10.29 16.10
CA PHE A 30 2.55 -9.47 17.32
C PHE A 30 1.34 -9.72 18.21
N LEU A 31 0.17 -10.00 17.64
CA LEU A 31 -1.00 -10.40 18.44
C LEU A 31 -0.70 -11.69 19.22
N ILE A 32 -0.18 -12.73 18.55
CA ILE A 32 0.23 -13.97 19.20
C ILE A 32 1.30 -13.71 20.25
N GLY A 33 2.30 -12.88 19.94
CA GLY A 33 3.35 -12.48 20.88
C GLY A 33 2.78 -11.80 22.13
N SER A 34 1.79 -10.91 21.98
CA SER A 34 1.16 -10.23 23.12
C SER A 34 0.39 -11.21 24.02
N LEU A 35 -0.33 -12.17 23.42
CA LEU A 35 -1.03 -13.23 24.18
C LEU A 35 -0.02 -14.14 24.89
N PHE A 36 1.09 -14.46 24.23
CA PHE A 36 2.19 -15.23 24.81
C PHE A 36 2.75 -14.55 26.07
N LEU A 37 2.92 -13.22 26.06
CA LEU A 37 3.36 -12.46 27.23
C LEU A 37 2.38 -12.60 28.40
N ILE A 38 1.06 -12.53 28.14
CA ILE A 38 0.05 -12.71 29.20
C ILE A 38 0.14 -14.11 29.79
N ILE A 39 0.15 -15.15 28.94
CA ILE A 39 0.20 -16.55 29.37
C ILE A 39 1.45 -16.82 30.21
N HIS A 40 2.62 -16.37 29.75
CA HIS A 40 3.88 -16.60 30.47
C HIS A 40 4.02 -15.72 31.71
N GLY A 41 3.45 -14.52 31.71
CA GLY A 41 3.40 -13.66 32.89
C GLY A 41 2.62 -14.29 34.04
N PHE A 42 1.54 -15.03 33.77
CA PHE A 42 0.82 -15.78 34.81
C PHE A 42 1.49 -17.08 35.22
N LYS A 43 2.28 -17.69 34.33
CA LYS A 43 2.88 -19.02 34.56
C LYS A 43 4.20 -18.96 35.34
N PHE A 44 4.96 -17.89 35.22
CA PHE A 44 6.26 -17.78 35.87
C PHE A 44 6.17 -16.93 37.14
N ASP A 45 6.80 -17.42 38.20
CA ASP A 45 7.04 -16.62 39.40
C ASP A 45 8.35 -15.85 39.21
N SER A 46 8.25 -14.64 38.66
CA SER A 46 9.38 -13.78 38.34
C SER A 46 9.07 -12.34 38.71
N LYS A 47 10.09 -11.58 39.12
CA LYS A 47 9.98 -10.13 39.34
C LYS A 47 9.52 -9.36 38.10
N TYR A 48 9.58 -9.97 36.92
CA TYR A 48 9.15 -9.39 35.65
C TYR A 48 7.74 -9.80 35.22
N SER A 49 7.05 -10.69 35.96
CA SER A 49 5.74 -11.21 35.59
C SER A 49 4.69 -10.12 35.41
N LEU A 50 4.70 -9.11 36.28
CA LEU A 50 3.81 -7.95 36.16
C LEU A 50 4.07 -7.14 34.88
N LEU A 51 5.33 -7.00 34.45
CA LEU A 51 5.66 -6.32 33.20
C LEU A 51 5.17 -7.09 31.98
N TYR A 52 5.29 -8.42 31.97
CA TYR A 52 4.79 -9.24 30.88
C TYR A 52 3.27 -9.19 30.76
N ILE A 53 2.57 -9.31 31.89
CA ILE A 53 1.11 -9.20 31.95
C ILE A 53 0.67 -7.80 31.48
N GLY A 54 1.27 -6.75 32.03
CA GLY A 54 0.93 -5.36 31.69
C GLY A 54 1.16 -5.05 30.21
N ALA A 55 2.34 -5.40 29.68
CA ALA A 55 2.64 -5.23 28.26
C ALA A 55 1.66 -6.02 27.39
N GLY A 56 1.40 -7.28 27.73
CA GLY A 56 0.44 -8.13 27.03
C GLY A 56 -0.95 -7.48 26.96
N PHE A 57 -1.52 -7.08 28.09
CA PHE A 57 -2.85 -6.46 28.14
C PHE A 57 -2.95 -5.12 27.40
N ILE A 58 -1.87 -4.33 27.35
CA ILE A 58 -1.84 -3.08 26.58
C ILE A 58 -1.78 -3.38 25.08
N PHE A 59 -0.91 -4.31 24.66
CA PHE A 59 -0.68 -4.57 23.24
C PHE A 59 -1.73 -5.46 22.58
N THR A 60 -2.33 -6.41 23.30
CA THR A 60 -3.34 -7.32 22.75
C THR A 60 -4.53 -6.60 22.11
N PRO A 61 -5.25 -5.67 22.77
CA PRO A 61 -6.40 -4.99 22.14
C PRO A 61 -5.97 -4.16 20.93
N PHE A 62 -4.81 -3.51 20.98
CA PHE A 62 -4.25 -2.76 19.87
C PHE A 62 -3.97 -3.65 18.65
N TYR A 63 -3.20 -4.73 18.83
CA TYR A 63 -2.87 -5.64 17.73
C TYR A 63 -4.06 -6.47 17.26
N LEU A 64 -5.03 -6.78 18.13
CA LEU A 64 -6.28 -7.41 17.73
C LEU A 64 -7.04 -6.52 16.74
N TYR A 65 -7.20 -5.24 17.10
CA TYR A 65 -7.88 -4.27 16.26
C TYR A 65 -7.18 -4.10 14.90
N ILE A 66 -5.86 -3.88 14.87
CA ILE A 66 -5.11 -3.73 13.61
C ILE A 66 -5.13 -5.02 12.78
N THR A 67 -5.06 -6.20 13.41
CA THR A 67 -5.16 -7.50 12.73
C THR A 67 -6.50 -7.62 12.03
N LEU A 68 -7.62 -7.34 12.71
CA LEU A 68 -8.96 -7.44 12.13
C LEU A 68 -9.11 -6.58 10.87
N TRP A 69 -8.58 -5.35 10.89
CA TRP A 69 -8.60 -4.47 9.71
C TRP A 69 -7.71 -4.96 8.57
N SER A 70 -6.63 -5.67 8.88
CA SER A 70 -5.64 -6.17 7.92
C SER A 70 -6.03 -7.53 7.30
N LEU A 71 -6.90 -8.31 7.95
CA LEU A 71 -7.33 -9.65 7.52
C LEU A 71 -7.72 -9.74 6.03
N PRO A 72 -8.55 -8.82 5.46
CA PRO A 72 -8.92 -8.95 4.05
C PRO A 72 -7.74 -8.76 3.09
N GLY A 73 -6.65 -8.16 3.56
CA GLY A 73 -5.40 -7.99 2.84
C GLY A 73 -4.50 -9.23 2.87
N LEU A 74 -4.65 -10.13 3.86
CA LEU A 74 -3.75 -11.27 4.02
C LEU A 74 -4.02 -12.42 3.02
N ILE A 75 -5.02 -12.29 2.14
CA ILE A 75 -5.31 -13.25 1.06
C ILE A 75 -4.21 -13.13 -0.01
N PRO A 76 -3.31 -14.12 -0.17
CA PRO A 76 -2.20 -14.03 -1.10
C PRO A 76 -2.68 -13.92 -2.57
N GLY A 77 -1.92 -13.20 -3.39
CA GLY A 77 -2.21 -13.06 -4.82
C GLY A 77 -3.36 -12.12 -5.18
N LYS A 78 -3.98 -11.46 -4.18
CA LYS A 78 -5.02 -10.45 -4.38
C LYS A 78 -4.54 -9.32 -5.29
N VAL A 79 -5.33 -9.02 -6.32
CA VAL A 79 -5.15 -7.82 -7.14
C VAL A 79 -5.74 -6.63 -6.39
N LEU A 80 -4.91 -5.62 -6.13
CA LEU A 80 -5.35 -4.41 -5.43
C LEU A 80 -6.06 -3.45 -6.39
N PHE A 81 -5.45 -3.24 -7.55
CA PHE A 81 -6.00 -2.50 -8.67
C PHE A 81 -5.27 -2.91 -9.96
N THR A 82 -5.78 -2.45 -11.09
CA THR A 82 -5.21 -2.71 -12.42
C THR A 82 -5.01 -1.38 -13.13
N ILE A 83 -3.92 -1.25 -13.87
CA ILE A 83 -3.63 -0.09 -14.71
C ILE A 83 -3.64 -0.55 -16.16
N VAL A 84 -4.40 0.13 -17.01
CA VAL A 84 -4.28 0.04 -18.47
C VAL A 84 -3.55 1.32 -18.91
N PRO A 85 -2.26 1.27 -19.25
CA PRO A 85 -1.53 2.44 -19.73
C PRO A 85 -1.96 2.81 -21.16
N GLY A 86 -1.74 4.06 -21.56
CA GLY A 86 -2.07 4.58 -22.88
C GLY A 86 -2.81 5.91 -22.82
N GLU A 87 -3.02 6.54 -23.98
CA GLU A 87 -3.70 7.85 -24.05
C GLU A 87 -5.12 7.83 -23.48
N ASN A 88 -5.83 6.72 -23.63
CA ASN A 88 -7.14 6.47 -23.04
C ASN A 88 -7.03 5.50 -21.84
N GLY A 89 -5.86 5.49 -21.21
CA GLY A 89 -5.53 4.60 -20.12
C GLY A 89 -6.39 4.81 -18.88
N THR A 90 -6.55 3.75 -18.10
CA THR A 90 -7.42 3.73 -16.92
C THR A 90 -6.79 3.06 -15.71
N VAL A 91 -7.17 3.52 -14.53
CA VAL A 91 -6.95 2.82 -13.26
C VAL A 91 -8.27 2.16 -12.85
N ILE A 92 -8.27 0.83 -12.78
CA ILE A 92 -9.45 0.01 -12.51
C ILE A 92 -9.31 -0.61 -11.11
N SER A 93 -10.34 -0.45 -10.30
CA SER A 93 -10.44 -1.06 -8.96
C SER A 93 -11.86 -1.54 -8.68
N LYS A 94 -12.04 -2.27 -7.57
CA LYS A 94 -13.38 -2.64 -7.09
C LYS A 94 -14.27 -1.43 -6.74
N LYS A 95 -13.67 -0.24 -6.54
CA LYS A 95 -14.38 0.99 -6.21
C LYS A 95 -14.73 1.83 -7.45
N GLY A 96 -14.33 1.38 -8.63
CA GLY A 96 -14.61 2.01 -9.90
C GLY A 96 -13.38 2.17 -10.78
N THR A 97 -13.61 2.78 -11.93
CA THR A 97 -12.62 3.06 -12.98
C THR A 97 -12.40 4.57 -13.07
N VAL A 98 -11.14 4.96 -13.30
CA VAL A 98 -10.72 6.37 -13.49
C VAL A 98 -9.86 6.44 -14.74
N LEU A 99 -10.17 7.36 -15.65
CA LEU A 99 -9.29 7.69 -16.76
C LEU A 99 -8.04 8.40 -16.23
N ILE A 100 -6.85 8.00 -16.68
CA ILE A 100 -5.59 8.58 -16.20
C ILE A 100 -5.55 10.09 -16.48
N LYS A 101 -6.04 10.53 -17.65
CA LYS A 101 -6.18 11.95 -18.00
C LYS A 101 -7.13 12.73 -17.08
N ASN A 102 -8.07 12.05 -16.44
CA ASN A 102 -8.99 12.71 -15.49
C ASN A 102 -8.43 12.75 -14.05
N ILE A 103 -7.25 12.19 -13.79
CA ILE A 103 -6.62 12.26 -12.47
C ILE A 103 -6.11 13.68 -12.25
N ARG A 104 -6.62 14.34 -11.21
CA ARG A 104 -6.13 15.62 -10.69
C ARG A 104 -4.98 15.41 -9.71
N ASN A 105 -5.13 14.39 -8.86
CA ASN A 105 -4.17 14.06 -7.82
C ASN A 105 -4.22 12.57 -7.46
N ILE A 106 -3.08 12.00 -7.09
CA ILE A 106 -2.97 10.63 -6.59
C ILE A 106 -2.00 10.61 -5.41
N ASP A 107 -2.43 10.01 -4.31
CA ASP A 107 -1.67 9.98 -3.05
C ASP A 107 -1.81 8.64 -2.33
N MET A 108 -0.74 8.23 -1.64
CA MET A 108 -0.82 7.18 -0.62
C MET A 108 -1.13 7.84 0.73
N VAL A 109 -2.33 7.60 1.26
CA VAL A 109 -2.79 8.24 2.51
C VAL A 109 -3.02 7.19 3.58
N ARG A 110 -2.36 7.34 4.73
CA ARG A 110 -2.59 6.49 5.90
C ARG A 110 -3.87 6.91 6.61
N ASN A 111 -4.74 5.95 6.87
CA ASN A 111 -5.86 6.14 7.76
C ASN A 111 -5.35 6.20 9.23
N PRO A 112 -5.57 7.29 9.97
CA PRO A 112 -5.02 7.45 11.32
C PRO A 112 -5.66 6.49 12.34
N LEU A 113 -6.87 5.99 12.07
CA LEU A 113 -7.61 5.15 13.01
C LEU A 113 -7.24 3.68 12.89
N ASN A 114 -6.94 3.17 11.69
CA ASN A 114 -6.62 1.74 11.49
C ASN A 114 -5.24 1.50 10.89
N LEU A 115 -4.48 2.57 10.64
CA LEU A 115 -3.10 2.55 10.12
C LEU A 115 -2.94 1.87 8.76
N ILE A 116 -4.04 1.66 8.03
CA ILE A 116 -4.00 1.15 6.67
C ILE A 116 -3.79 2.29 5.68
N ASN A 117 -2.84 2.10 4.78
CA ASN A 117 -2.62 2.97 3.63
C ASN A 117 -3.68 2.73 2.55
N ASP A 118 -4.33 3.80 2.12
CA ASP A 118 -5.23 3.85 0.97
C ASP A 118 -4.55 4.60 -0.18
N LEU A 119 -4.62 4.06 -1.39
CA LEU A 119 -4.34 4.82 -2.61
C LEU A 119 -5.57 5.68 -2.92
N VAL A 120 -5.40 6.99 -2.82
CA VAL A 120 -6.45 7.98 -3.01
C VAL A 120 -6.26 8.63 -4.37
N ILE A 121 -7.27 8.53 -5.23
CA ILE A 121 -7.30 9.15 -6.54
C ILE A 121 -8.39 10.22 -6.52
N GLU A 122 -8.02 11.46 -6.78
CA GLU A 122 -8.91 12.59 -6.95
C GLU A 122 -8.91 13.01 -8.42
N THR A 123 -10.10 13.26 -8.96
CA THR A 123 -10.28 13.59 -10.37
C THR A 123 -10.69 15.05 -10.58
N PHE A 124 -10.65 15.51 -11.83
CA PHE A 124 -11.08 16.89 -12.15
C PHE A 124 -12.60 17.09 -12.06
N ASP A 125 -13.40 16.02 -12.15
CA ASP A 125 -14.85 16.01 -11.89
C ASP A 125 -15.20 15.80 -10.41
N ASP A 126 -14.28 16.14 -9.49
CA ASP A 126 -14.43 16.09 -8.03
C ASP A 126 -14.80 14.72 -7.44
N LYS A 127 -14.61 13.65 -8.21
CA LYS A 127 -14.72 12.28 -7.71
C LYS A 127 -13.47 11.90 -6.93
N LYS A 128 -13.69 11.20 -5.81
CA LYS A 128 -12.62 10.66 -4.96
C LYS A 128 -12.77 9.16 -4.79
N ILE A 129 -11.79 8.40 -5.25
CA ILE A 129 -11.73 6.94 -5.07
C ILE A 129 -10.63 6.60 -4.08
N LYS A 130 -10.96 5.75 -3.09
CA LYS A 130 -10.01 5.21 -2.12
C LYS A 130 -9.85 3.70 -2.33
N ILE A 131 -8.66 3.27 -2.71
CA ILE A 131 -8.30 1.88 -2.94
C ILE A 131 -7.48 1.40 -1.76
N ARG A 132 -8.07 0.52 -0.95
CA ARG A 132 -7.39 0.01 0.24
C ARG A 132 -6.24 -0.93 -0.13
N THR A 133 -5.01 -0.55 0.24
CA THR A 133 -3.80 -1.31 -0.08
C THR A 133 -3.45 -2.33 0.99
N TYR A 134 -4.05 -2.24 2.18
CA TYR A 134 -3.77 -3.11 3.33
C TYR A 134 -2.27 -3.12 3.71
N ASN A 135 -1.58 -2.00 3.48
CA ASN A 135 -0.12 -1.86 3.67
C ASN A 135 0.72 -2.82 2.82
N LEU A 136 0.13 -3.44 1.80
CA LEU A 136 0.79 -4.37 0.88
C LEU A 136 1.56 -3.66 -0.24
N ILE A 137 1.38 -2.35 -0.39
CA ILE A 137 2.19 -1.50 -1.25
C ILE A 137 2.94 -0.54 -0.32
N GLY A 138 4.27 -0.55 -0.41
CA GLY A 138 5.12 0.43 0.28
C GLY A 138 5.31 1.69 -0.57
N ASP A 139 5.78 2.76 0.07
CA ASP A 139 5.82 4.10 -0.54
C ASP A 139 6.69 4.13 -1.81
N LEU A 140 7.93 3.62 -1.76
CA LEU A 140 8.80 3.49 -2.93
C LEU A 140 8.14 2.73 -4.10
N LEU A 141 7.41 1.67 -3.80
CA LEU A 141 6.74 0.87 -4.84
C LEU A 141 5.55 1.62 -5.43
N TYR A 142 4.81 2.34 -4.59
CA TYR A 142 3.73 3.22 -5.04
C TYR A 142 4.27 4.29 -5.99
N GLU A 143 5.34 4.97 -5.60
CA GLU A 143 5.97 6.00 -6.43
C GLU A 143 6.41 5.42 -7.77
N LEU A 144 7.10 4.27 -7.76
CA LEU A 144 7.52 3.59 -8.98
C LEU A 144 6.33 3.23 -9.88
N ILE A 145 5.22 2.74 -9.32
CA ILE A 145 4.04 2.35 -10.10
C ILE A 145 3.39 3.57 -10.75
N VAL A 146 3.20 4.65 -9.98
CA VAL A 146 2.59 5.87 -10.50
C VAL A 146 3.50 6.49 -11.56
N ASP A 147 4.79 6.64 -11.27
CA ASP A 147 5.75 7.27 -12.17
C ASP A 147 5.91 6.52 -13.50
N LYS A 148 5.96 5.19 -13.42
CA LYS A 148 6.19 4.36 -14.61
C LYS A 148 4.96 4.16 -15.48
N TYR A 149 3.77 4.06 -14.88
CA TYR A 149 2.57 3.59 -15.60
C TYR A 149 1.41 4.57 -15.65
N ILE A 150 1.42 5.60 -14.79
CA ILE A 150 0.32 6.58 -14.72
C ILE A 150 0.81 7.95 -15.15
N PHE A 151 1.90 8.46 -14.58
CA PHE A 151 2.49 9.76 -14.86
C PHE A 151 2.63 10.09 -16.35
N PRO A 152 3.08 9.17 -17.25
CA PRO A 152 3.28 9.51 -18.64
C PRO A 152 1.99 9.94 -19.37
N TYR A 153 0.84 9.45 -18.90
CA TYR A 153 -0.48 9.70 -19.51
C TYR A 153 -1.34 10.69 -18.72
N MET A 154 -0.79 11.29 -17.65
CA MET A 154 -1.45 12.35 -16.89
C MET A 154 -1.51 13.65 -17.71
N THR A 155 -2.39 14.56 -17.32
CA THR A 155 -2.38 15.94 -17.83
C THR A 155 -1.16 16.70 -17.31
N GLU A 156 -0.73 17.73 -18.03
CA GLU A 156 0.42 18.57 -17.62
C GLU A 156 0.26 19.15 -16.21
N ASN A 157 -0.96 19.53 -15.82
CA ASN A 157 -1.21 20.00 -14.47
C ASN A 157 -1.01 18.89 -13.43
N ALA A 158 -1.54 17.69 -13.68
CA ALA A 158 -1.38 16.56 -12.78
C ALA A 158 0.09 16.07 -12.69
N LYS A 159 0.84 16.11 -13.81
CA LYS A 159 2.28 15.85 -13.82
C LYS A 159 3.03 16.82 -12.89
N LYS A 160 2.75 18.13 -12.97
CA LYS A 160 3.31 19.13 -12.05
C LYS A 160 2.93 18.87 -10.59
N VAL A 161 1.71 18.38 -10.32
CA VAL A 161 1.32 17.99 -8.95
C VAL A 161 2.14 16.80 -8.47
N TRP A 162 2.32 15.79 -9.32
CA TRP A 162 3.10 14.59 -9.03
C TRP A 162 4.58 14.88 -8.78
N ASP A 163 5.18 15.73 -9.61
CA ASP A 163 6.61 16.09 -9.53
C ASP A 163 6.98 16.79 -8.23
N ARG A 164 6.02 17.44 -7.56
CA ARG A 164 6.23 18.04 -6.23
C ARG A 164 6.30 17.02 -5.09
N LYS A 165 5.99 15.75 -5.37
CA LYS A 165 5.79 14.71 -4.34
C LYS A 165 6.76 13.54 -4.50
N VAL A 166 7.03 13.13 -5.74
CA VAL A 166 7.85 11.95 -6.03
C VAL A 166 9.32 12.19 -5.72
N ASN A 167 9.99 11.19 -5.15
CA ASN A 167 11.42 11.23 -4.91
C ASN A 167 12.17 10.47 -6.01
N LEU A 168 12.44 11.14 -7.13
CA LEU A 168 13.14 10.54 -8.28
C LEU A 168 14.55 10.04 -7.93
N GLU A 169 15.23 10.70 -6.99
CA GLU A 169 16.56 10.27 -6.54
C GLU A 169 16.50 8.93 -5.80
N GLU A 170 15.52 8.76 -4.92
CA GLU A 170 15.31 7.49 -4.21
C GLU A 170 14.89 6.37 -5.16
N LEU A 171 14.02 6.66 -6.13
CA LEU A 171 13.66 5.70 -7.18
C LEU A 171 14.89 5.25 -8.00
N SER A 172 15.78 6.17 -8.35
CA SER A 172 17.02 5.85 -9.05
C SER A 172 17.94 4.98 -8.17
N LYS A 173 18.20 5.38 -6.92
CA LYS A 173 19.14 4.66 -6.03
C LYS A 173 18.63 3.28 -5.60
N VAL A 174 17.36 3.17 -5.21
CA VAL A 174 16.81 1.96 -4.58
C VAL A 174 16.14 1.06 -5.60
N ALA A 175 15.35 1.63 -6.51
CA ALA A 175 14.61 0.86 -7.52
C ALA A 175 15.35 0.75 -8.87
N LYS A 176 16.49 1.43 -9.03
CA LYS A 176 17.24 1.52 -10.31
C LYS A 176 16.34 1.98 -11.45
N TYR A 177 15.43 2.90 -11.13
CA TYR A 177 14.47 3.44 -12.07
C TYR A 177 14.82 4.89 -12.39
N GLU A 178 15.02 5.15 -13.68
CA GLU A 178 15.11 6.50 -14.21
C GLU A 178 13.86 6.76 -15.05
N ARG A 179 13.20 7.88 -14.78
CA ARG A 179 12.05 8.30 -15.55
C ARG A 179 12.52 8.62 -16.97
N GLN A 180 11.98 7.91 -17.94
CA GLN A 180 12.22 8.25 -19.34
C GLN A 180 11.27 9.38 -19.76
N GLU A 181 11.82 10.44 -20.33
CA GLU A 181 11.01 11.41 -21.05
C GLU A 181 10.37 10.71 -22.24
N GLN A 182 9.04 10.62 -22.26
CA GLN A 182 8.34 10.17 -23.45
C GLN A 182 8.52 11.22 -24.54
N LYS A 183 9.35 10.90 -25.54
CA LYS A 183 9.27 11.56 -26.84
C LYS A 183 7.95 11.13 -27.47
N PHE A 184 7.02 12.06 -27.62
CA PHE A 184 5.88 11.85 -28.49
C PHE A 184 6.39 12.09 -29.91
N ASP A 185 6.47 11.01 -30.70
CA ASP A 185 6.67 11.10 -32.16
C ASP A 185 5.39 11.60 -32.83
#